data_AF-C5LY32-F1
#
_entry.id   AF-C5LY32-F1
#
_cell.length_a   1.000
_cell.length_b   1.000
_cell.length_c   1.000
_cell.angle_alpha   90.00
_cell.angle_beta   90.00
_cell.angle_gamma   90.00
#
_symmetry.space_group_name_H-M   'P 1'
#
loop_
_entity.id
_entity.type
_entity.pdbx_description
1 polymer ?
#
loop_
_entity_poly.entity_id
_entity_poly.type
_entity_poly.pdbx_seq_one_letter_code
_entity_poly.pdbx_strand_id
1 'polypeptide(L)'
;MQLFNMGMRSIVNILLITVVVANNACNDKDKEKLTNNLFPNYLYKCASDAKLTPSKIAPCLEKGCGLSHECADCFVAVGACTIKSCITSCMFSPLGKKCQACAEEHCGAELKTCTGLAHPLPNPTKKGDKCY
;
A
#
# COMPACT_ATOMS: atom_id res chain seq x y z
N MET A 1 13.63 18.34 29.76
CA MET A 1 13.74 18.58 28.31
C MET A 1 13.54 17.23 27.63
N GLN A 2 12.50 16.87 26.89
CA GLN A 2 11.26 17.50 26.36
C GLN A 2 10.25 16.32 26.26
N LEU A 3 9.01 16.33 26.75
CA LEU A 3 7.84 17.14 26.39
C LEU A 3 7.63 17.28 24.86
N PHE A 4 7.00 16.27 24.25
CA PHE A 4 6.02 16.43 23.18
C PHE A 4 4.70 15.91 23.74
N ASN A 5 3.93 16.72 24.47
CA ASN A 5 2.84 17.53 23.94
C ASN A 5 1.93 16.77 22.96
N MET A 6 1.06 15.92 23.49
CA MET A 6 -0.29 15.78 22.97
C MET A 6 -1.25 16.02 24.12
N GLY A 7 -1.73 17.28 24.20
CA GLY A 7 -2.85 17.65 25.06
C GLY A 7 -4.09 16.87 24.65
N MET A 8 -4.38 15.79 25.37
CA MET A 8 -5.68 15.14 25.37
C MET A 8 -6.59 15.92 26.33
N ARG A 9 -7.44 16.79 25.78
CA ARG A 9 -8.59 17.33 26.47
C ARG A 9 -9.83 17.10 25.62
N SER A 10 -10.42 15.91 25.75
CA SER A 10 -11.89 15.76 25.90
C SER A 10 -12.26 14.29 26.04
N ILE A 11 -13.12 14.07 27.01
CA ILE A 11 -13.67 12.81 27.50
C ILE A 11 -14.70 12.34 26.47
N VAL A 12 -14.47 11.23 25.76
CA VAL A 12 -15.54 10.53 25.02
C VAL A 12 -15.32 9.03 25.16
N ASN A 13 -16.30 8.35 25.76
CA ASN A 13 -16.43 6.89 25.75
C ASN A 13 -16.41 6.38 24.31
N ILE A 14 -15.25 5.93 23.82
CA ILE A 14 -15.14 5.29 22.51
C ILE A 14 -14.43 3.96 22.76
N LEU A 15 -15.13 2.87 22.39
CA LEU A 15 -14.58 1.52 22.23
C LEU A 15 -13.12 1.65 21.74
N LEU A 16 -12.16 1.16 22.53
CA LEU A 16 -10.78 1.04 22.08
C LEU A 16 -10.74 0.02 20.94
N ILE A 17 -10.99 0.49 19.71
CA ILE A 17 -10.52 -0.18 18.51
C ILE A 17 -9.02 -0.03 18.59
N THR A 18 -8.34 -1.05 19.12
CA THR A 18 -6.91 -1.22 18.87
C THR A 18 -6.76 -1.20 17.37
N VAL A 19 -6.20 -0.11 16.81
CA VAL A 19 -5.72 -0.12 15.44
C VAL A 19 -4.59 -1.14 15.45
N VAL A 20 -4.90 -2.37 15.07
CA VAL A 20 -3.90 -3.39 14.81
C VAL A 20 -3.17 -2.88 13.57
N VAL A 21 -2.04 -2.22 13.78
CA VAL A 21 -1.05 -2.09 12.72
C VAL A 21 -0.59 -3.51 12.44
N ALA A 22 -1.08 -4.09 11.35
CA ALA A 22 -0.72 -5.44 10.92
C ALA A 22 0.76 -5.42 10.51
N ASN A 23 1.65 -5.60 11.48
CA ASN A 23 3.07 -5.79 11.21
C ASN A 23 3.24 -7.19 10.61
N ASN A 24 3.88 -7.30 9.44
CA ASN A 24 4.10 -8.57 8.74
C ASN A 24 2.80 -9.34 8.39
N ALA A 25 1.80 -8.64 7.86
CA ALA A 25 0.53 -9.21 7.39
C ALA A 25 0.67 -10.24 6.25
N CYS A 26 1.71 -10.12 5.42
CA CYS A 26 1.95 -11.07 4.34
C CYS A 26 2.68 -12.32 4.84
N ASN A 27 2.06 -13.49 4.65
CA ASN A 27 2.69 -14.78 4.93
C ASN A 27 3.67 -15.19 3.80
N ASP A 28 4.33 -16.33 3.94
CA ASP A 28 5.35 -16.78 2.98
C ASP A 28 4.80 -16.99 1.55
N LYS A 29 3.56 -17.49 1.41
CA LYS A 29 2.91 -17.66 0.11
C LYS A 29 2.57 -16.34 -0.55
N ASP A 30 2.21 -15.34 0.25
CA ASP A 30 2.02 -13.98 -0.24
C ASP A 30 3.34 -13.41 -0.73
N LYS A 31 4.41 -13.52 0.08
CA LYS A 31 5.74 -13.01 -0.27
C LYS A 31 6.29 -13.63 -1.56
N GLU A 32 6.07 -14.92 -1.80
CA GLU A 32 6.42 -15.58 -3.07
C GLU A 32 5.77 -14.85 -4.27
N LYS A 33 4.49 -14.50 -4.16
CA LYS A 33 3.75 -13.76 -5.20
C LYS A 33 4.25 -12.34 -5.36
N LEU A 34 4.58 -11.67 -4.25
CA LEU A 34 5.13 -10.31 -4.26
C LEU A 34 6.52 -10.25 -4.93
N THR A 35 7.30 -11.33 -4.87
CA THR A 35 8.61 -11.42 -5.54
C THR A 35 8.54 -11.70 -7.04
N ASN A 36 7.35 -12.01 -7.57
CA ASN A 36 7.17 -12.19 -9.01
C ASN A 36 7.36 -10.86 -9.77
N ASN A 37 8.11 -10.88 -10.87
CA ASN A 37 8.40 -9.68 -11.65
C ASN A 37 7.17 -9.06 -12.35
N LEU A 38 6.06 -9.80 -12.47
CA LEU A 38 4.79 -9.30 -13.00
C LEU A 38 3.97 -8.56 -11.95
N PHE A 39 4.21 -8.83 -10.66
CA PHE A 39 3.43 -8.28 -9.55
C PHE A 39 3.36 -6.74 -9.58
N PRO A 40 4.47 -5.97 -9.72
CA PRO A 40 4.39 -4.51 -9.73
C PRO A 40 3.46 -3.93 -10.79
N ASN A 41 3.51 -4.49 -12.01
CA ASN A 41 2.66 -4.04 -13.12
C ASN A 41 1.19 -4.42 -12.88
N TYR A 42 0.93 -5.58 -12.27
CA TYR A 42 -0.42 -5.99 -11.91
C TYR A 42 -0.99 -5.16 -10.75
N LEU A 43 -0.18 -4.85 -9.73
CA LEU A 43 -0.53 -3.93 -8.66
C LEU A 43 -0.91 -2.55 -9.23
N TYR A 44 -0.12 -2.04 -10.19
CA TYR A 44 -0.45 -0.80 -10.88
C TYR A 44 -1.76 -0.89 -11.66
N LYS A 45 -2.07 -2.04 -12.31
CA LYS A 45 -3.40 -2.26 -12.89
C LYS A 45 -4.50 -2.13 -11.85
N CYS A 46 -4.37 -2.81 -10.72
CA CYS A 46 -5.37 -2.77 -9.65
C CYS A 46 -5.56 -1.33 -9.10
N ALA A 47 -4.47 -0.61 -8.85
CA ALA A 47 -4.53 0.79 -8.41
C ALA A 47 -5.16 1.73 -9.46
N SER A 48 -4.83 1.53 -10.74
CA SER A 48 -5.41 2.29 -11.85
C SER A 48 -6.91 2.02 -12.01
N ASP A 49 -7.33 0.75 -11.96
CA ASP A 49 -8.74 0.33 -12.08
C ASP A 49 -9.58 0.75 -10.87
N ALA A 50 -8.93 0.94 -9.72
CA ALA A 50 -9.56 1.40 -8.50
C ALA A 50 -10.08 2.85 -8.57
N LYS A 51 -9.64 3.67 -9.55
CA LYS A 51 -10.13 5.05 -9.78
C LYS A 51 -10.27 5.87 -8.48
N LEU A 52 -9.15 6.10 -7.79
CA LEU A 52 -9.09 6.81 -6.49
C LEU A 52 -9.95 6.20 -5.37
N THR A 53 -10.35 4.94 -5.49
CA THR A 53 -11.08 4.20 -4.46
C THR A 53 -10.18 3.08 -3.92
N PRO A 54 -9.28 3.34 -2.95
CA PRO A 54 -8.27 2.37 -2.50
C PRO A 54 -8.82 1.01 -2.11
N SER A 55 -10.02 0.94 -1.53
CA SER A 55 -10.68 -0.31 -1.12
C SER A 55 -10.94 -1.29 -2.28
N LYS A 56 -10.83 -0.86 -3.55
CA LYS A 56 -10.91 -1.74 -4.72
C LYS A 56 -9.60 -2.46 -5.05
N ILE A 57 -8.49 -2.07 -4.42
CA ILE A 57 -7.17 -2.67 -4.66
C ILE A 57 -7.11 -4.10 -4.12
N ALA A 58 -7.48 -4.31 -2.86
CA ALA A 58 -7.47 -5.63 -2.22
C ALA A 58 -8.22 -6.71 -3.02
N PRO A 59 -9.51 -6.54 -3.38
CA PRO A 59 -10.24 -7.57 -4.12
C PRO A 59 -9.66 -7.84 -5.53
N CYS A 60 -8.94 -6.88 -6.12
CA CYS A 60 -8.24 -7.10 -7.38
C CYS A 60 -6.99 -7.98 -7.19
N LEU A 61 -6.20 -7.73 -6.15
CA LEU A 61 -5.01 -8.52 -5.82
C LEU A 61 -5.35 -9.91 -5.31
N GLU A 62 -6.40 -10.04 -4.49
CA GLU A 62 -6.91 -11.34 -4.05
C GLU A 62 -7.33 -12.19 -5.24
N LYS A 63 -8.10 -11.64 -6.19
CA LYS A 63 -8.56 -12.41 -7.36
C LYS A 63 -7.44 -12.70 -8.36
N GLY A 64 -6.55 -11.73 -8.59
CA GLY A 64 -5.53 -11.81 -9.64
C GLY A 64 -4.26 -12.53 -9.23
N CYS A 65 -3.85 -12.37 -7.97
CA CYS A 65 -2.63 -12.95 -7.42
C CYS A 65 -2.93 -14.06 -6.39
N GLY A 66 -4.13 -14.09 -5.81
CA GLY A 66 -4.44 -14.96 -4.67
C GLY A 66 -3.76 -14.50 -3.38
N LEU A 67 -3.50 -13.20 -3.20
CA LEU A 67 -3.00 -12.71 -1.92
C LEU A 67 -4.02 -12.98 -0.81
N SER A 68 -3.54 -13.24 0.40
CA SER A 68 -4.38 -13.17 1.59
C SER A 68 -5.00 -11.78 1.74
N HIS A 69 -6.17 -11.69 2.36
CA HIS A 69 -6.88 -10.42 2.56
C HIS A 69 -6.01 -9.42 3.34
N GLU A 70 -5.39 -9.86 4.45
CA GLU A 70 -4.54 -9.01 5.28
C GLU A 70 -3.32 -8.47 4.51
N CYS A 71 -2.71 -9.29 3.65
CA CYS A 71 -1.61 -8.84 2.80
C CYS A 71 -2.10 -7.87 1.70
N ALA A 72 -3.26 -8.13 1.11
CA ALA A 72 -3.86 -7.28 0.09
C ALA A 72 -4.21 -5.88 0.65
N ASP A 73 -4.63 -5.80 1.90
CA ASP A 73 -4.91 -4.55 2.62
C ASP A 73 -3.68 -3.68 2.84
N CYS A 74 -2.47 -4.24 2.89
CA CYS A 74 -1.24 -3.44 2.86
C CYS A 74 -1.19 -2.52 1.64
N PHE A 75 -1.67 -3.00 0.49
CA PHE A 75 -1.68 -2.22 -0.76
C PHE A 75 -2.86 -1.25 -0.83
N VAL A 76 -3.94 -1.50 -0.11
CA VAL A 76 -5.02 -0.52 0.11
C VAL A 76 -4.48 0.67 0.90
N ALA A 77 -3.75 0.41 2.00
CA ALA A 77 -3.15 1.45 2.82
C ALA A 77 -2.14 2.30 2.02
N VAL A 78 -1.26 1.66 1.24
CA VAL A 78 -0.30 2.36 0.37
C VAL A 78 -1.00 3.13 -0.74
N GLY A 79 -2.07 2.58 -1.33
CA GLY A 79 -2.90 3.31 -2.29
C GLY A 79 -3.51 4.57 -1.68
N ALA A 80 -4.05 4.48 -0.47
CA ALA A 80 -4.58 5.63 0.27
C ALA A 80 -3.49 6.66 0.62
N CYS A 81 -2.32 6.20 1.07
CA CYS A 81 -1.15 7.04 1.31
C CYS A 81 -0.72 7.79 0.04
N THR A 82 -0.65 7.09 -1.10
CA THR A 82 -0.24 7.69 -2.38
C THR A 82 -1.23 8.75 -2.85
N ILE A 83 -2.53 8.51 -2.70
CA ILE A 83 -3.55 9.53 -3.01
C ILE A 83 -3.42 10.74 -2.08
N LYS A 84 -3.16 10.51 -0.79
CA LYS A 84 -3.06 11.59 0.20
C LYS A 84 -1.80 12.44 0.03
N SER A 85 -0.66 11.80 -0.17
CA SER A 85 0.67 12.43 -0.09
C SER A 85 1.29 12.73 -1.45
N CYS A 86 0.87 12.02 -2.52
CA CYS A 86 1.57 12.03 -3.80
C CYS A 86 0.69 12.33 -5.01
N ILE A 87 -0.60 12.65 -4.83
CA ILE A 87 -1.52 12.87 -5.96
C ILE A 87 -1.04 13.95 -6.93
N THR A 88 -0.40 15.02 -6.43
CA THR A 88 0.15 16.09 -7.28
C THR A 88 1.31 15.60 -8.15
N SER A 89 2.14 14.69 -7.63
CA SER A 89 3.23 14.04 -8.36
C SER A 89 2.76 12.96 -9.32
N CYS A 90 1.58 12.38 -9.08
CA CYS A 90 1.07 11.21 -9.79
C CYS A 90 -0.04 11.49 -10.81
N MET A 91 -0.83 12.56 -10.64
CA MET A 91 -2.08 12.79 -11.39
C MET A 91 -1.91 12.74 -12.92
N PHE A 92 -0.85 13.34 -13.45
CA PHE A 92 -0.60 13.41 -14.89
C PHE A 92 0.36 12.33 -15.40
N SER A 93 1.20 11.78 -14.52
CA SER A 93 2.20 10.77 -14.87
C SER A 93 2.32 9.76 -13.75
N PRO A 94 1.33 8.84 -13.61
CA PRO A 94 1.30 7.89 -12.50
C PRO A 94 2.39 6.80 -12.59
N LEU A 95 2.98 6.59 -13.78
CA LEU A 95 4.19 5.78 -13.99
C LEU A 95 5.48 6.62 -14.05
N GLY A 96 5.37 7.94 -13.84
CA GLY A 96 6.50 8.85 -13.91
C GLY A 96 7.41 8.72 -12.69
N LYS A 97 8.71 8.96 -12.90
CA LYS A 97 9.74 8.90 -11.83
C LYS A 97 9.39 9.75 -10.61
N LYS A 98 8.74 10.91 -10.79
CA LYS A 98 8.32 11.79 -9.68
C LYS A 98 7.26 11.13 -8.80
N CYS A 99 6.28 10.45 -9.40
CA CYS A 99 5.26 9.72 -8.66
C CYS A 99 5.88 8.56 -7.88
N GLN A 100 6.73 7.78 -8.55
CA GLN A 100 7.43 6.64 -7.96
C GLN A 100 8.31 7.05 -6.77
N ALA A 101 9.12 8.10 -6.94
CA ALA A 101 9.95 8.64 -5.87
C ALA A 101 9.12 9.12 -4.67
N CYS A 102 8.01 9.82 -4.92
CA CYS A 102 7.11 10.26 -3.86
C CYS A 102 6.49 9.08 -3.09
N ALA A 103 6.03 8.05 -3.81
CA ALA A 103 5.45 6.87 -3.18
C ALA A 103 6.49 6.10 -2.35
N GLU A 104 7.72 5.98 -2.85
CA GLU A 104 8.83 5.37 -2.11
C GLU A 104 9.15 6.16 -0.83
N GLU A 105 9.28 7.48 -0.94
CA GLU A 105 9.61 8.39 0.17
C GLU A 105 8.54 8.40 1.27
N HIS A 106 7.26 8.52 0.89
CA HIS A 106 6.19 8.75 1.85
C HIS A 106 5.44 7.49 2.26
N CYS A 107 5.40 6.46 1.41
CA CYS A 107 4.57 5.27 1.62
C CYS A 107 5.39 3.96 1.69
N GLY A 108 6.68 3.99 1.33
CA GLY A 108 7.53 2.79 1.29
C GLY A 108 7.77 2.16 2.68
N ALA A 109 7.94 2.98 3.72
CA ALA A 109 8.17 2.48 5.08
C ALA A 109 6.95 1.73 5.63
N GLU A 110 5.75 2.25 5.38
CA GLU A 110 4.49 1.61 5.78
C GLU A 110 4.29 0.30 5.01
N LEU A 111 4.53 0.31 3.69
CA LEU A 111 4.47 -0.90 2.86
C LEU A 111 5.41 -1.98 3.39
N LYS A 112 6.67 -1.62 3.68
CA LYS A 112 7.69 -2.54 4.19
C LYS A 112 7.25 -3.15 5.52
N THR A 113 6.77 -2.31 6.44
CA THR A 113 6.32 -2.73 7.77
C THR A 113 5.10 -3.66 7.69
N CYS A 114 4.14 -3.32 6.84
CA CYS A 114 2.93 -4.11 6.67
C CYS A 114 3.22 -5.45 6.00
N THR A 115 3.96 -5.45 4.90
CA THR A 115 4.23 -6.68 4.13
C THR A 115 5.32 -7.56 4.73
N GLY A 116 6.21 -7.00 5.54
CA GLY A 116 7.38 -7.72 6.05
C GLY A 116 8.40 -8.07 4.96
N LEU A 117 8.41 -7.35 3.84
CA LEU A 117 9.39 -7.55 2.77
C LEU A 117 10.77 -7.00 3.20
N ALA A 118 11.82 -7.76 2.89
CA ALA A 118 13.19 -7.34 3.16
C ALA A 118 13.66 -6.22 2.22
N HIS A 119 13.20 -6.26 0.96
CA HIS A 119 13.56 -5.34 -0.10
C HIS A 119 12.32 -4.62 -0.65
N PRO A 120 12.47 -3.38 -1.16
CA PRO A 120 11.37 -2.68 -1.82
C PRO A 120 10.92 -3.43 -3.08
N LEU A 121 9.63 -3.30 -3.40
CA LEU A 121 9.10 -3.79 -4.66
C LEU A 121 9.65 -2.93 -5.81
N PRO A 122 9.96 -3.55 -6.97
CA PRO A 122 10.30 -2.78 -8.16
C PRO A 122 9.16 -1.84 -8.56
N ASN A 123 9.50 -0.72 -9.18
CA ASN A 123 8.50 0.20 -9.71
C ASN A 123 7.77 -0.41 -10.93
N PRO A 124 6.45 -0.19 -11.07
CA PRO A 124 5.73 -0.58 -12.27
C PRO A 124 6.22 0.24 -13.48
N THR A 125 6.27 -0.40 -14.64
CA THR A 125 6.61 0.25 -15.91
C THR A 125 5.42 0.32 -16.87
N LYS A 126 4.36 -0.45 -16.59
CA LYS A 126 3.14 -0.51 -17.39
C LYS A 126 1.97 -1.05 -16.56
N LYS A 127 0.78 -0.98 -17.15
CA LYS A 127 -0.38 -1.74 -16.70
C LYS A 127 -0.18 -3.21 -17.05
N GLY A 128 -0.19 -4.09 -16.05
CA GLY A 128 0.00 -5.53 -16.23
C GLY A 128 -1.32 -6.27 -16.27
N ASP A 129 -1.47 -7.24 -17.18
CA ASP A 129 -2.72 -7.97 -17.38
C ASP A 129 -2.87 -9.20 -16.47
N LYS A 130 -1.77 -9.73 -15.96
CA LYS A 130 -1.70 -10.93 -15.12
C LYS A 130 -0.69 -10.76 -13.99
N CYS A 131 -0.90 -11.49 -12.91
CA CYS A 131 -0.02 -11.48 -11.73
C CYS A 131 1.09 -12.54 -11.78
N TYR A 132 0.90 -13.60 -12.58
CA TYR A 132 1.86 -14.67 -12.85
C TYR A 132 1.78 -15.12 -14.31
#